data_AF-A0A9P6WTP2-F1
#
_entry.id   AF-A0A9P6WTP2-F1
#
_cell.length_a   1.000
_cell.length_b   1.000
_cell.length_c   1.000
_cell.angle_alpha   90.00
_cell.angle_beta   90.00
_cell.angle_gamma   90.00
#
_symmetry.space_group_name_H-M   'P 1'
#
loop_
_entity.id
_entity.type
_entity.pdbx_description
1 polymer ?
#
loop_
_entity_poly.entity_id
_entity_poly.type
_entity_poly.pdbx_seq_one_letter_code
_entity_poly.pdbx_strand_id
1 'polypeptide(L)'
;MITMFALMKLRIIFLAISPRNSEPAIINLLEKTQSKLIFATPKYESIAQSAAAKIDGAKLTVIQPLDIEAMLNQPLNPRYKEILDFNFTEKDIDQPALIIHRYIFYF
;
A
#
# COMPACT_ATOMS: atom_id res chain seq x y z
N MET A 1 0.23 -10.34 1.11
CA MET A 1 -0.23 -10.20 2.51
C MET A 1 0.87 -9.68 3.41
N ILE A 2 2.09 -10.26 3.40
CA ILE A 2 3.23 -9.80 4.22
C ILE A 2 3.51 -8.30 4.05
N THR A 3 3.56 -7.79 2.81
CA THR A 3 3.82 -6.36 2.58
C THR A 3 2.75 -5.44 3.18
N MET A 4 1.49 -5.87 3.19
CA MET A 4 0.40 -5.11 3.81
C MET A 4 0.64 -4.99 5.33
N PHE A 5 0.99 -6.09 6.00
CA PHE A 5 1.33 -6.05 7.43
C PHE A 5 2.55 -5.17 7.71
N ALA A 6 3.56 -5.21 6.85
CA ALA A 6 4.74 -4.35 6.97
C ALA A 6 4.38 -2.86 6.86
N LEU A 7 3.55 -2.49 5.88
CA LEU A 7 3.09 -1.10 5.70
C LEU A 7 2.23 -0.63 6.86
N MET A 8 1.39 -1.49 7.44
CA MET A 8 0.57 -1.15 8.61
C MET A 8 1.41 -0.85 9.86
N LYS A 9 2.67 -1.33 9.95
CA LYS A 9 3.59 -0.95 11.04
C LYS A 9 4.05 0.51 10.99
N LEU A 10 3.79 1.21 9.88
CA LEU A 10 4.02 2.65 9.76
C LEU A 10 2.89 3.49 10.38
N ARG A 11 1.78 2.85 10.83
CA ARG A 11 0.57 3.51 11.37
C ARG A 11 -0.04 4.59 10.47
N ILE A 12 0.18 4.46 9.16
CA ILE A 12 -0.54 5.24 8.14
C ILE A 12 -1.75 4.45 7.67
N ILE A 13 -2.83 5.16 7.31
CA ILE A 13 -4.03 4.53 6.75
C ILE A 13 -3.66 3.87 5.43
N PHE A 14 -3.75 2.54 5.38
CA PHE A 14 -3.47 1.78 4.16
C PHE A 14 -4.76 1.53 3.36
N LEU A 15 -4.76 1.89 2.07
CA LEU A 15 -5.85 1.59 1.14
C LEU A 15 -5.48 0.38 0.28
N ALA A 16 -6.13 -0.75 0.53
CA ALA A 16 -6.03 -1.94 -0.30
C ALA A 16 -7.05 -1.88 -1.45
N ILE A 17 -6.56 -1.75 -2.69
CA ILE A 17 -7.38 -1.71 -3.90
C ILE A 17 -7.42 -3.09 -4.56
N SER A 18 -8.62 -3.60 -4.83
CA SER A 18 -8.78 -4.85 -5.60
C SER A 18 -8.18 -4.71 -7.00
N PRO A 19 -7.41 -5.70 -7.49
CA PRO A 19 -6.85 -5.67 -8.84
C PRO A 19 -7.89 -5.80 -9.96
N ARG A 20 -9.15 -6.10 -9.61
CA ARG A 20 -10.29 -6.13 -10.54
C ARG A 20 -10.84 -4.73 -10.85
N ASN A 21 -10.34 -3.69 -10.21
CA ASN A 21 -10.73 -2.32 -10.53
C ASN A 21 -10.19 -1.93 -11.91
N SER A 22 -11.01 -1.21 -12.68
CA SER A 22 -10.56 -0.57 -13.91
C SER A 22 -9.62 0.60 -13.60
N GLU A 23 -8.82 1.01 -14.58
CA GLU A 23 -7.91 2.14 -14.42
C GLU A 23 -8.65 3.45 -14.00
N PRO A 24 -9.80 3.84 -14.61
CA PRO A 24 -10.54 5.01 -14.16
C PRO A 24 -11.02 4.91 -12.70
N ALA A 25 -11.40 3.71 -12.25
CA ALA A 25 -11.79 3.50 -10.86
C ALA A 25 -10.59 3.68 -9.91
N ILE A 26 -9.41 3.19 -10.30
CA ILE A 26 -8.18 3.39 -9.53
C ILE A 26 -7.82 4.89 -9.46
N ILE A 27 -7.87 5.61 -10.58
CA ILE A 27 -7.62 7.07 -10.63
C ILE A 27 -8.57 7.81 -9.68
N ASN A 28 -9.88 7.57 -9.79
CA ASN A 28 -10.87 8.21 -8.95
C ASN A 28 -10.65 7.91 -7.45
N LEU A 29 -10.27 6.67 -7.10
CA LEU A 29 -9.93 6.35 -5.70
C LEU A 29 -8.72 7.16 -5.23
N LEU A 30 -7.64 7.20 -6.00
CA LEU A 30 -6.42 7.94 -5.66
C LEU A 30 -6.68 9.44 -5.49
N GLU A 31 -7.51 10.04 -6.34
CA GLU A 31 -7.90 11.45 -6.23
C GLU A 31 -8.68 11.72 -4.95
N LYS A 32 -9.72 10.89 -4.68
CA LYS A 32 -10.62 11.07 -3.54
C LYS A 32 -9.93 10.82 -2.20
N THR A 33 -8.98 9.90 -2.15
CA THR A 33 -8.21 9.60 -0.94
C THR A 33 -6.89 10.38 -0.86
N GLN A 34 -6.61 11.23 -1.87
CA GLN A 34 -5.37 11.98 -2.01
C GLN A 34 -4.10 11.13 -1.86
N SER A 35 -4.18 9.84 -2.22
CA SER A 35 -3.08 8.90 -2.07
C SER A 35 -2.00 9.16 -3.13
N LYS A 36 -0.77 9.43 -2.67
CA LYS A 36 0.38 9.77 -3.54
C LYS A 36 1.42 8.65 -3.67
N LEU A 37 1.26 7.55 -2.95
CA LEU A 37 2.17 6.41 -3.05
C LEU A 37 1.37 5.15 -3.31
N ILE A 38 1.72 4.45 -4.38
CA ILE A 38 1.04 3.25 -4.85
C ILE A 38 2.03 2.11 -4.81
N PHE A 39 1.57 0.97 -4.30
CA PHE A 39 2.33 -0.26 -4.30
C PHE A 39 1.63 -1.31 -5.17
N ALA A 40 2.35 -1.91 -6.10
CA ALA A 40 1.81 -2.97 -6.96
C ALA A 40 2.80 -4.13 -7.09
N THR A 41 2.32 -5.33 -7.36
CA THR A 41 3.19 -6.43 -7.83
C THR A 41 3.48 -6.24 -9.33
N PRO A 42 4.53 -6.84 -9.89
CA PRO A 42 4.83 -6.78 -11.33
C PRO A 42 3.62 -7.10 -12.23
N LYS A 43 2.79 -8.07 -11.81
CA LYS A 43 1.54 -8.44 -12.50
C LYS A 43 0.58 -7.26 -12.77
N TYR A 44 0.58 -6.25 -11.90
CA TYR A 44 -0.33 -5.11 -11.96
C TYR A 44 0.39 -3.79 -12.20
N GLU A 45 1.68 -3.84 -12.56
CA GLU A 45 2.51 -2.66 -12.76
C GLU A 45 1.95 -1.75 -13.86
N SER A 46 1.60 -2.31 -15.02
CA SER A 46 1.12 -1.52 -16.18
C SER A 46 -0.09 -0.64 -15.83
N ILE A 47 -1.13 -1.23 -15.22
CA ILE A 47 -2.34 -0.48 -14.85
C ILE A 47 -2.06 0.50 -13.71
N ALA A 48 -1.23 0.13 -12.73
CA ALA A 48 -0.87 1.00 -11.62
C ALA A 48 -0.04 2.20 -12.10
N GLN A 49 0.88 2.00 -13.04
CA GLN A 49 1.72 3.03 -13.63
C GLN A 49 0.89 4.01 -14.47
N SER A 50 -0.05 3.48 -15.28
CA SER A 50 -0.98 4.29 -16.07
C SER A 50 -1.85 5.19 -15.16
N ALA A 51 -2.39 4.63 -14.08
CA ALA A 51 -3.17 5.39 -13.10
C ALA A 51 -2.31 6.43 -12.36
N ALA A 52 -1.11 6.05 -11.90
CA ALA A 52 -0.19 6.95 -11.18
C ALA A 52 0.20 8.16 -12.03
N ALA A 53 0.47 7.97 -13.32
CA ALA A 53 0.88 9.03 -14.24
C ALA A 53 -0.19 10.13 -14.43
N LYS A 54 -1.45 9.86 -14.07
CA LYS A 54 -2.57 10.79 -14.16
C LYS A 54 -2.84 11.54 -12.85
N ILE A 55 -2.14 11.20 -11.77
CA ILE A 55 -2.27 11.85 -10.47
C ILE A 55 -1.01 12.66 -10.20
N ASP A 56 -1.14 13.97 -10.09
CA ASP A 56 0.01 14.85 -9.82
C ASP A 56 0.76 14.44 -8.54
N GLY A 57 2.08 14.30 -8.65
CA GLY A 57 2.96 13.88 -7.57
C GLY A 57 2.81 12.43 -7.08
N ALA A 58 1.98 11.59 -7.73
CA ALA A 58 1.87 10.18 -7.36
C ALA A 58 3.09 9.37 -7.82
N LYS A 59 3.52 8.43 -6.97
CA LYS A 59 4.64 7.53 -7.23
C LYS A 59 4.20 6.07 -7.15
N LEU A 60 4.71 5.25 -8.07
CA LEU A 60 4.54 3.80 -8.05
C LEU A 60 5.80 3.14 -7.49
N THR A 61 5.61 2.17 -6.60
CA THR A 61 6.64 1.22 -6.17
C THR A 61 6.19 -0.19 -6.52
N VAL A 62 6.98 -0.89 -7.33
CA VAL A 62 6.71 -2.28 -7.70
C VAL A 62 7.37 -3.21 -6.70
N ILE A 63 6.57 -3.96 -5.95
CA ILE A 63 7.02 -4.92 -4.95
C ILE A 63 7.32 -6.24 -5.66
N GLN A 64 8.61 -6.57 -5.73
CA GLN A 64 9.05 -7.87 -6.23
C GLN A 64 8.62 -9.01 -5.30
N PRO A 65 8.48 -10.25 -5.81
CA PRO A 65 8.26 -11.42 -4.98
C PRO A 65 9.28 -11.48 -3.83
N LEU A 66 8.79 -11.76 -2.61
CA LEU A 66 9.63 -11.79 -1.42
C LEU A 66 10.39 -13.12 -1.37
N ASP A 67 11.71 -13.04 -1.23
CA ASP A 67 12.56 -14.17 -0.87
C ASP A 67 12.74 -14.18 0.66
N ILE A 68 11.87 -14.91 1.34
CA ILE A 68 11.83 -14.90 2.81
C ILE A 68 13.12 -15.46 3.41
N GLU A 69 13.69 -16.52 2.82
CA GLU A 69 14.92 -17.15 3.31
C GLU A 69 16.11 -16.21 3.18
N ALA A 70 16.24 -15.52 2.04
CA ALA A 70 17.28 -14.50 1.89
C ALA A 70 17.06 -13.33 2.86
N MET A 71 15.83 -12.87 3.03
CA MET A 71 15.49 -11.75 3.90
C MET A 71 15.73 -12.02 5.39
N LEU A 72 15.54 -13.26 5.86
CA LEU A 72 15.82 -13.64 7.25
C LEU A 72 17.31 -13.50 7.62
N ASN A 73 18.19 -13.63 6.63
CA ASN A 73 19.63 -13.50 6.81
C ASN A 73 20.15 -12.07 6.61
N GLN A 74 19.28 -11.13 6.22
CA GLN A 74 19.66 -9.73 6.05
C GLN A 74 19.63 -8.99 7.39
N PRO A 75 20.61 -8.13 7.68
CA PRO A 75 20.55 -7.27 8.85
C PRO A 75 19.36 -6.31 8.74
N LEU A 76 18.76 -5.97 9.88
CA LEU A 76 17.72 -4.95 9.93
C LEU A 76 18.26 -3.63 9.35
N ASN A 77 17.38 -2.86 8.70
CA ASN A 77 17.73 -1.53 8.22
C ASN A 77 18.28 -0.69 9.40
N PRO A 78 19.46 -0.06 9.31
CA PRO A 78 20.05 0.68 10.42
C PRO A 78 19.15 1.78 11.00
N ARG A 79 18.24 2.31 10.17
CA ARG A 79 17.29 3.37 10.51
C ARG A 79 15.91 2.84 10.88
N TYR A 80 15.74 1.54 11.15
CA TYR A 80 14.43 0.95 11.44
C TYR A 80 13.68 1.65 12.59
N LYS A 81 14.42 2.16 13.59
CA LYS A 81 13.86 2.89 14.74
C LYS A 81 13.28 4.26 14.38
N GLU A 82 13.77 4.87 13.30
CA GLU A 82 13.28 6.17 12.82
C GLU A 82 12.07 5.99 11.89
N ILE A 83 12.04 4.88 11.15
CA ILE A 83 11.04 4.63 10.10
C ILE A 83 9.78 3.99 10.69
N LEU A 84 9.94 3.03 11.60
CA LEU A 84 8.83 2.33 12.21
C LEU A 84 8.30 3.14 13.40
N ASP A 85 6.98 3.25 13.48
CA ASP A 85 6.35 3.91 14.61
C ASP A 85 6.13 2.92 15.76
N PHE A 86 6.87 3.14 16.86
CA PHE A 86 6.78 2.33 18.07
C PHE A 86 5.88 2.95 19.15
N ASN A 87 5.37 4.17 18.96
CA ASN A 87 4.64 4.91 20.00
C ASN A 87 3.13 4.64 19.94
N PHE A 88 2.65 3.61 20.63
CA PHE A 88 1.21 3.32 20.69
C PHE A 88 0.52 4.16 21.77
N THR A 89 -0.62 4.75 21.43
CA THR A 89 -1.46 5.56 22.31
C THR A 89 -2.92 5.10 22.25
N GLU A 90 -3.74 5.52 23.22
CA GLU A 90 -5.17 5.19 23.21
C GLU A 90 -5.90 5.72 21.95
N LYS A 91 -5.42 6.82 21.36
CA LYS A 91 -5.99 7.38 20.13
C LYS A 91 -5.84 6.44 18.93
N ASP A 92 -4.89 5.51 18.97
CA ASP A 92 -4.64 4.56 17.88
C ASP A 92 -5.64 3.40 17.87
N ILE A 93 -6.38 3.19 18.98
CA ILE A 93 -7.38 2.12 19.10
C ILE A 93 -8.54 2.35 18.12
N ASP A 94 -8.97 3.60 18.00
CA ASP A 94 -10.15 3.97 17.20
C ASP A 94 -9.80 4.48 15.80
N GLN A 95 -8.51 4.52 15.44
CA GLN A 95 -8.08 5.01 14.13
C GLN A 95 -8.21 3.95 13.03
N PRO A 96 -8.71 4.31 11.83
CA PRO A 96 -8.72 3.41 10.69
C PRO A 96 -7.30 3.00 10.29
N ALA A 97 -6.95 1.73 10.44
CA ALA A 97 -5.64 1.22 10.00
C ALA A 97 -5.65 0.74 8.53
N LEU A 98 -6.79 0.23 8.06
CA LEU A 98 -6.92 -0.44 6.77
C LEU A 98 -8.29 -0.17 6.15
N ILE A 99 -8.29 0.33 4.92
CA ILE A 99 -9.47 0.45 4.07
C ILE A 99 -9.35 -0.58 2.96
N ILE A 100 -10.33 -1.46 2.81
CA ILE A 100 -10.35 -2.46 1.74
C ILE A 100 -11.45 -2.09 0.73
N HIS A 101 -11.04 -1.69 -0.47
CA HIS A 101 -11.96 -1.43 -1.56
C HIS A 101 -12.07 -2.65 -2.49
N ARG A 102 -13.21 -3.34 -2.44
CA ARG A 102 -13.55 -4.47 -3.33
C ARG A 102 -14.77 -4.14 -4.17
N TYR A 103 -14.73 -4.54 -5.44
CA TYR A 103 -15.94 -4.69 -6.25
C TYR A 103 -16.73 -5.91 -5.73
N ILE A 104 -18.01 -5.69 -5.39
CA ILE A 104 -19.00 -6.74 -5.16
C ILE A 104 -19.95 -6.71 -6.37
N PHE A 105 -19.92 -7.75 -7.20
CA PHE A 105 -21.02 -8.03 -8.12
C PHE A 105 -22.02 -8.90 -7.36
N TYR A 106 -23.23 -8.38 -7.12
CA TYR A 106 -24.38 -9.25 -6.87
C TYR A 106 -24.82 -9.76 -8.25
N PHE A 107 -24.73 -11.07 -8.45
CA PHE A 107 -25.43 -11.77 -9.53
C PHE A 107 -26.83 -12.14 -9.05
#